data_AF-A0A820PDI1-F1
#
_entry.id   AF-A0A820PDI1-F1
#
_cell.length_a   1.000
_cell.length_b   1.000
_cell.length_c   1.000
_cell.angle_alpha   90.00
_cell.angle_beta   90.00
_cell.angle_gamma   90.00
#
_symmetry.space_group_name_H-M   'P 1'
#
loop_
_entity.id
_entity.type
_entity.pdbx_description
1 polymer ?
#
loop_
_entity_poly.entity_id
_entity_poly.type
_entity_poly.pdbx_seq_one_letter_code
_entity_poly.pdbx_strand_id
1 'polypeptide(L)'
;QNRFLLSSEDGLHLFNTIDESFTKLYDKKVYQLSLISNNQLLVILSGKERMIRIKSVEHLLNHSESPFDSKIPETKNATLFTIEPVSLTLCVAIKNCLCIYKIYSRPQPYSYKHICDLHTTQIVTYLDISILEINNDKERILWYGYSSTFM
;
A
#
# COMPACT_ATOMS: atom_id res chain seq x y z
N GLN A 1 11.74 -21.44 4.80
CA GLN A 1 11.36 -21.56 3.37
C GLN A 1 11.39 -20.17 2.77
N ASN A 2 12.11 -19.95 1.67
CA ASN A 2 12.18 -18.64 1.02
C ASN A 2 11.07 -18.56 -0.03
N ARG A 3 10.16 -17.60 0.15
CA ARG A 3 9.07 -17.32 -0.80
C ARG A 3 9.15 -15.87 -1.21
N PHE A 4 8.99 -15.59 -2.50
CA PHE A 4 9.05 -14.24 -3.05
C PHE A 4 7.72 -13.88 -3.67
N LEU A 5 7.28 -12.64 -3.45
CA LEU A 5 6.15 -12.07 -4.17
C LEU A 5 6.67 -11.32 -5.39
N LEU A 6 6.14 -11.67 -6.56
CA LEU A 6 6.54 -11.12 -7.84
C LEU A 6 5.31 -10.53 -8.52
N SER A 7 5.39 -9.24 -8.83
CA SER A 7 4.36 -8.58 -9.61
C SER A 7 4.75 -8.55 -11.07
N SER A 8 3.77 -8.75 -11.94
CA SER A 8 3.89 -8.69 -13.39
C SER A 8 2.62 -8.10 -14.01
N GLU A 9 2.57 -7.99 -15.34
CA GLU A 9 1.43 -7.40 -16.04
C GLU A 9 0.11 -8.17 -15.82
N ASP A 10 0.18 -9.49 -15.64
CA ASP A 10 -0.99 -10.36 -15.52
C ASP A 10 -1.41 -10.62 -14.06
N GLY A 11 -0.60 -10.19 -13.07
CA GLY A 11 -0.92 -10.44 -11.68
C GLY A 11 0.23 -10.39 -10.68
N LEU A 12 -0.11 -10.77 -9.44
CA LEU A 12 0.82 -11.05 -8.35
C LEU A 12 1.00 -12.56 -8.22
N HIS A 13 2.24 -13.00 -8.15
CA HIS A 13 2.62 -14.42 -8.09
C HIS A 13 3.48 -14.68 -6.86
N LEU A 14 3.33 -15.85 -6.27
CA LEU A 14 4.20 -16.40 -5.24
C LEU A 14 5.21 -17.32 -5.92
N PHE A 15 6.49 -16.97 -5.84
CA PHE A 15 7.58 -17.84 -6.26
C PHE A 15 8.11 -18.62 -5.06
N ASN A 16 8.04 -19.94 -5.15
CA ASN A 16 8.62 -20.85 -4.16
C ASN A 16 9.99 -21.31 -4.65
N THR A 17 11.01 -21.03 -3.84
CA THR A 17 12.42 -21.32 -4.20
C THR A 17 12.77 -22.80 -4.16
N ILE A 18 12.00 -23.62 -3.44
CA ILE A 18 12.33 -25.04 -3.23
C ILE A 18 11.95 -25.87 -4.44
N ASP A 19 10.78 -25.59 -5.01
CA ASP A 19 10.21 -26.31 -6.15
C ASP A 19 10.28 -25.50 -7.45
N GLU A 20 10.90 -24.31 -7.41
CA GLU A 20 11.00 -23.35 -8.52
C GLU A 20 9.66 -23.04 -9.20
N SER A 21 8.57 -23.08 -8.42
CA SER A 21 7.22 -22.94 -8.93
C SER A 21 6.64 -21.54 -8.70
N PHE A 22 5.70 -21.16 -9.57
CA PHE A 22 4.93 -19.93 -9.49
C PHE A 22 3.46 -20.23 -9.25
N THR A 23 2.89 -19.59 -8.24
CA THR A 23 1.47 -19.66 -7.93
C THR A 23 0.83 -18.28 -8.03
N LYS A 24 -0.17 -18.12 -8.91
CA LYS A 24 -0.82 -16.83 -9.14
C LYS A 24 -1.80 -16.46 -8.03
N LEU A 25 -1.47 -15.45 -7.23
CA LEU A 25 -2.26 -15.02 -6.06
C LEU A 25 -3.33 -13.95 -6.40
N TYR A 26 -3.11 -13.14 -7.43
CA TYR A 26 -3.98 -12.01 -7.75
C TYR A 26 -3.97 -11.67 -9.23
N ASP A 27 -5.14 -11.42 -9.83
CA ASP A 27 -5.29 -11.22 -11.28
C ASP A 27 -5.08 -9.78 -11.77
N LYS A 28 -4.69 -8.86 -10.90
CA LYS A 28 -4.40 -7.48 -11.30
C LYS A 28 -2.94 -7.17 -11.08
N LYS A 29 -2.34 -6.49 -12.05
CA LYS A 29 -1.02 -5.85 -11.90
C LYS A 29 -0.93 -5.07 -10.59
N VAL A 30 0.11 -5.35 -9.81
CA VAL A 30 0.43 -4.66 -8.55
C VAL A 30 1.61 -3.72 -8.79
N TYR A 31 1.41 -2.43 -8.56
CA TYR A 31 2.46 -1.42 -8.73
C TYR A 31 3.31 -1.26 -7.47
N GLN A 32 2.69 -1.44 -6.30
CA GLN A 32 3.34 -1.33 -5.01
C GLN A 32 2.54 -2.15 -3.99
N LEU A 33 3.23 -2.72 -3.00
CA LEU A 33 2.64 -3.50 -1.92
C LEU A 33 3.34 -3.19 -0.60
N SER A 34 2.62 -3.27 0.51
CA SER A 34 3.17 -3.20 1.87
C SER A 34 2.39 -4.11 2.81
N LEU A 35 3.12 -4.77 3.69
CA LEU A 35 2.62 -5.71 4.68
C LEU A 35 2.44 -4.98 6.02
N ILE A 36 1.25 -5.07 6.62
CA ILE A 36 0.90 -4.35 7.85
C ILE A 36 0.20 -5.27 8.86
N SER A 37 -0.08 -4.74 10.05
CA SER A 37 -0.87 -5.42 11.09
C SER A 37 -0.33 -6.81 11.44
N ASN A 38 0.93 -6.87 11.89
CA ASN A 38 1.61 -8.13 12.22
C ASN A 38 1.52 -9.18 11.11
N ASN A 39 1.70 -8.73 9.86
CA ASN A 39 1.72 -9.57 8.67
C ASN A 39 0.38 -10.22 8.29
N GLN A 40 -0.73 -9.68 8.78
CA GLN A 40 -2.06 -10.21 8.47
C GLN A 40 -2.71 -9.52 7.27
N LEU A 41 -2.33 -8.27 6.98
CA LEU A 41 -2.94 -7.46 5.94
C LEU A 41 -1.92 -6.95 4.92
N LEU A 42 -2.37 -6.86 3.68
CA LEU A 42 -1.61 -6.33 2.56
C LEU A 42 -2.31 -5.08 2.02
N VAL A 43 -1.60 -3.95 1.98
CA VAL A 43 -2.02 -2.77 1.23
C VAL A 43 -1.38 -2.84 -0.14
N ILE A 44 -2.21 -2.81 -1.19
CA ILE A 44 -1.73 -2.91 -2.58
C ILE A 44 -2.25 -1.75 -3.42
N LEU A 45 -1.35 -1.18 -4.22
CA LEU A 45 -1.69 -0.30 -5.33
C LEU A 45 -1.81 -1.17 -6.58
N SER A 46 -3.02 -1.30 -7.15
CA SER A 46 -3.23 -2.30 -8.20
C SER A 46 -4.31 -1.96 -9.22
N GLY A 47 -4.28 -2.69 -10.33
CA GLY A 47 -5.27 -2.63 -11.41
C GLY A 47 -5.13 -1.41 -12.32
N LYS A 48 -5.96 -1.36 -13.36
CA LYS A 48 -5.93 -0.30 -14.38
C LYS A 48 -6.12 1.10 -13.79
N GLU A 49 -7.01 1.21 -12.81
CA GLU A 49 -7.31 2.47 -12.13
C GLU A 49 -6.27 2.87 -11.09
N ARG A 50 -5.23 2.06 -10.84
CA ARG A 50 -4.20 2.29 -9.81
C ARG A 50 -4.82 2.74 -8.49
N MET A 51 -5.56 1.85 -7.86
CA MET A 51 -6.33 2.13 -6.64
C MET A 51 -5.76 1.33 -5.48
N ILE A 52 -5.81 1.93 -4.28
CA ILE A 52 -5.45 1.24 -3.04
C ILE A 52 -6.51 0.22 -2.67
N ARG A 53 -6.06 -0.98 -2.32
CA ARG A 53 -6.86 -2.07 -1.79
C ARG A 53 -6.21 -2.65 -0.56
N ILE A 54 -7.04 -3.13 0.35
CA ILE A 54 -6.61 -3.84 1.55
C ILE A 54 -7.09 -5.29 1.42
N LYS A 55 -6.15 -6.23 1.54
CA LYS A 55 -6.39 -7.66 1.40
C LYS A 55 -5.89 -8.38 2.65
N SER A 56 -6.57 -9.45 3.04
CA SER A 56 -6.00 -10.42 3.97
C SER A 56 -4.90 -11.22 3.29
N VAL A 57 -3.78 -11.39 3.98
CA VAL A 57 -2.70 -12.28 3.52
C VAL A 57 -3.18 -13.73 3.48
N GLU A 58 -3.98 -14.15 4.47
CA GLU A 58 -4.53 -15.51 4.52
C GLU A 58 -5.42 -15.81 3.31
N HIS A 59 -6.38 -14.92 3.01
CA HIS A 59 -7.26 -15.11 1.84
C HIS A 59 -6.47 -15.10 0.53
N LEU A 60 -5.48 -14.22 0.42
CA LEU A 60 -4.61 -14.12 -0.76
C LEU A 60 -3.83 -15.42 -0.98
N LEU A 61 -3.25 -16.01 0.07
CA LEU A 61 -2.45 -17.24 -0.02
C LEU A 61 -3.30 -18.50 -0.22
N ASN A 62 -4.52 -18.54 0.31
CA ASN A 62 -5.40 -19.69 0.22
C ASN A 62 -6.29 -19.70 -1.03
N HIS A 63 -6.12 -18.74 -1.95
CA HIS A 63 -6.99 -18.50 -3.11
C HIS A 63 -8.47 -18.47 -2.75
N SER A 64 -8.80 -18.06 -1.53
CA SER A 64 -10.19 -17.99 -1.09
C SER A 64 -10.77 -16.65 -1.50
N GLU A 65 -12.02 -16.66 -1.96
CA GLU A 65 -12.76 -15.42 -2.13
C GLU A 65 -12.79 -14.71 -0.79
N SER A 66 -12.18 -13.53 -0.72
CA SER A 66 -12.42 -12.64 0.40
C SER A 66 -13.77 -11.99 0.13
N PRO A 67 -14.76 -12.13 1.03
CA PRO A 67 -16.04 -11.44 0.90
C PRO A 67 -15.89 -9.90 0.93
N PHE A 68 -14.67 -9.40 1.22
CA PHE A 68 -14.39 -7.99 1.39
C PHE A 68 -13.08 -7.59 0.70
N ASP A 69 -13.16 -7.21 -0.58
CA ASP A 69 -12.14 -6.39 -1.23
C ASP A 69 -12.33 -4.93 -0.80
N SER A 70 -11.73 -4.53 0.31
CA SER A 70 -11.78 -3.15 0.78
C SER A 70 -10.95 -2.26 -0.14
N LYS A 71 -11.65 -1.55 -1.03
CA LYS A 71 -11.08 -0.51 -1.89
C LYS A 71 -11.15 0.83 -1.16
N ILE A 72 -10.24 1.73 -1.52
CA ILE A 72 -10.34 3.14 -1.16
C ILE A 72 -10.60 3.91 -2.47
N PRO A 73 -11.85 4.06 -2.92
CA PRO A 73 -12.17 4.58 -4.26
C PRO A 73 -11.58 5.97 -4.54
N GLU A 74 -11.43 6.78 -3.50
CA GLU A 74 -10.84 8.12 -3.54
C GLU A 74 -9.38 8.10 -4.00
N THR A 75 -8.70 6.95 -3.91
CA THR A 75 -7.30 6.76 -4.33
C THR A 75 -7.13 6.40 -5.80
N LYS A 76 -8.17 6.56 -6.61
CA LYS A 76 -8.09 6.30 -8.06
C LYS A 76 -7.00 7.16 -8.71
N ASN A 77 -6.22 6.54 -9.60
CA ASN A 77 -5.05 7.10 -10.27
C ASN A 77 -3.88 7.44 -9.33
N ALA A 78 -3.78 6.77 -8.18
CA ALA A 78 -2.62 6.92 -7.31
C ALA A 78 -1.32 6.52 -8.02
N THR A 79 -0.25 7.26 -7.73
CA THR A 79 1.06 7.04 -8.33
C THR A 79 1.94 6.18 -7.43
N LEU A 80 1.92 6.45 -6.12
CA LEU A 80 2.63 5.71 -5.08
C LEU A 80 1.91 5.89 -3.73
N PHE A 81 2.27 5.05 -2.77
CA PHE A 81 1.85 5.21 -1.38
C PHE A 81 3.00 4.90 -0.42
N THR A 82 2.81 5.24 0.84
CA THR A 82 3.60 4.69 1.94
C THR A 82 2.67 4.45 3.11
N ILE A 83 3.03 3.50 3.97
CA ILE A 83 2.23 3.20 5.16
C ILE A 83 3.16 2.89 6.32
N GLU A 84 2.88 3.54 7.45
CA GLU A 84 3.58 3.23 8.68
C GLU A 84 2.89 2.03 9.36
N PRO A 85 3.59 0.89 9.52
CA PRO A 85 2.97 -0.40 9.84
C PRO A 85 2.40 -0.50 11.26
N VAL A 86 2.84 0.33 12.21
CA VAL A 86 2.37 0.30 13.61
C VAL A 86 1.12 1.17 13.78
N SER A 87 1.17 2.42 13.33
CA SER A 87 0.03 3.33 13.39
C SER A 87 -0.96 3.10 12.26
N LEU A 88 -0.63 2.32 11.23
CA LEU A 88 -1.49 2.08 10.08
C LEU A 88 -1.91 3.40 9.40
N THR A 89 -1.00 4.38 9.40
CA THR A 89 -1.20 5.67 8.73
C THR A 89 -0.74 5.51 7.29
N LEU A 90 -1.68 5.54 6.37
CA LEU A 90 -1.47 5.44 4.93
C LEU A 90 -1.39 6.85 4.35
N CYS A 91 -0.36 7.14 3.57
CA CYS A 91 -0.29 8.32 2.73
C CYS A 91 -0.26 7.89 1.27
N VAL A 92 -1.12 8.48 0.45
CA VAL A 92 -1.29 8.13 -0.97
C VAL A 92 -1.05 9.36 -1.82
N ALA A 93 -0.15 9.26 -2.79
CA ALA A 93 0.08 10.32 -3.76
C ALA A 93 -0.86 10.16 -4.96
N ILE A 94 -1.61 11.21 -5.27
CA ILE A 94 -2.48 11.32 -6.44
C ILE A 94 -2.12 12.62 -7.15
N LYS A 95 -1.31 12.53 -8.21
CA LYS A 95 -0.73 13.69 -8.90
C LYS A 95 0.02 14.60 -7.91
N ASN A 96 -0.49 15.81 -7.67
CA ASN A 96 0.04 16.84 -6.79
C ASN A 96 -0.75 16.96 -5.47
N CYS A 97 -1.36 15.86 -5.03
CA CYS A 97 -2.08 15.77 -3.76
C CYS A 97 -1.62 14.54 -2.99
N LEU A 98 -1.37 14.71 -1.69
CA LEU A 98 -1.12 13.63 -0.74
C LEU A 98 -2.36 13.47 0.13
N CYS A 99 -3.03 12.33 0.01
CA CYS A 99 -4.21 11.99 0.80
C CYS A 99 -3.80 11.07 1.95
N ILE A 100 -4.09 11.47 3.19
CA ILE A 100 -3.69 10.74 4.40
C ILE A 100 -4.91 10.05 5.01
N TYR A 101 -4.76 8.75 5.30
CA TYR A 101 -5.79 7.90 5.87
C TYR A 101 -5.27 7.13 7.08
N LYS A 102 -6.17 6.88 8.04
CA LYS A 102 -5.98 5.87 9.08
C LYS A 102 -6.63 4.57 8.62
N ILE A 103 -5.88 3.47 8.63
CA ILE A 103 -6.42 2.13 8.39
C ILE A 103 -6.73 1.45 9.74
N TYR A 104 -7.83 0.71 9.80
CA TYR A 104 -8.20 -0.09 10.96
C TYR A 104 -8.04 -1.58 10.64
N SER A 105 -7.33 -2.29 11.52
CA SER A 105 -7.01 -3.71 11.36
C SER A 105 -8.13 -4.67 11.82
N ARG A 106 -9.30 -4.16 12.21
CA ARG A 106 -10.46 -4.92 12.71
C ARG A 106 -11.79 -4.40 12.12
N PRO A 107 -12.80 -5.24 11.90
CA PRO A 107 -12.82 -6.39 11.00
C PRO A 107 -13.68 -6.13 9.73
N GLN A 108 -13.45 -6.97 8.74
CA GLN A 108 -14.08 -7.10 7.42
C GLN A 108 -15.52 -6.52 7.24
N PRO A 109 -15.74 -5.56 6.30
CA PRO A 109 -14.73 -4.94 5.43
C PRO A 109 -13.73 -4.09 6.24
N TYR A 110 -12.44 -4.14 5.88
CA TYR A 110 -11.43 -3.26 6.46
C TYR A 110 -11.87 -1.81 6.27
N SER A 111 -11.94 -1.09 7.39
CA SER A 111 -12.35 0.31 7.40
C SER A 111 -11.15 1.24 7.36
N TYR A 112 -11.40 2.44 6.86
CA TYR A 112 -10.43 3.51 6.81
C TYR A 112 -11.10 4.83 7.16
N LYS A 113 -10.31 5.79 7.63
CA LYS A 113 -10.75 7.15 7.90
C LYS A 113 -9.82 8.13 7.21
N HIS A 114 -10.37 9.02 6.39
CA HIS A 114 -9.63 10.17 5.86
C HIS A 114 -9.24 11.11 7.00
N ILE A 115 -7.98 11.55 7.00
CA ILE A 115 -7.41 12.45 8.00
C ILE A 115 -7.33 13.86 7.41
N CYS A 116 -6.61 14.00 6.31
CA CYS A 116 -6.41 15.27 5.62
C CYS A 116 -5.81 15.07 4.22
N ASP A 117 -5.84 16.16 3.45
CA ASP A 117 -5.16 16.29 2.16
C ASP A 117 -4.07 17.35 2.25
N LEU A 118 -2.93 17.10 1.59
CA LEU A 118 -1.84 18.06 1.45
C LEU A 118 -1.57 18.28 -0.03
N HIS A 119 -1.78 19.51 -0.49
CA HIS A 119 -1.46 19.89 -1.87
C HIS A 119 0.02 20.19 -2.02
N THR A 120 0.64 19.57 -3.01
CA THR A 120 2.03 19.80 -3.39
C THR A 120 2.09 20.67 -4.64
N THR A 121 3.25 21.30 -4.86
CA THR A 121 3.49 22.13 -6.05
C THR A 121 3.64 21.30 -7.32
N GLN A 122 4.15 20.08 -7.20
CA GLN A 122 4.45 19.17 -8.31
C GLN A 122 3.97 17.75 -8.04
N ILE A 123 4.02 16.92 -9.08
CA ILE A 123 3.72 15.49 -8.97
C ILE A 123 4.75 14.83 -8.05
N VAL A 124 4.25 14.17 -7.01
CA VAL A 124 5.10 13.45 -6.05
C VAL A 124 5.67 12.20 -6.72
N THR A 125 6.98 11.99 -6.58
CA THR A 125 7.74 10.85 -7.12
C THR A 125 8.35 9.97 -6.04
N TYR A 126 8.41 10.48 -4.80
CA TYR A 126 8.91 9.75 -3.63
C TYR A 126 8.03 10.06 -2.41
N LEU A 127 7.78 9.04 -1.57
CA LEU A 127 6.99 9.17 -0.35
C LEU A 127 7.49 8.16 0.69
N ASP A 128 7.68 8.62 1.92
CA ASP A 128 8.02 7.77 3.05
C ASP A 128 7.47 8.34 4.36
N ILE A 129 7.20 7.49 5.34
CA ILE A 129 6.83 7.90 6.71
C ILE A 129 7.85 7.32 7.67
N SER A 130 8.52 8.22 8.40
CA SER A 130 9.40 7.83 9.50
C SER A 130 8.79 8.22 10.83
N ILE A 131 9.09 7.43 11.86
CA ILE A 131 8.84 7.81 13.26
C ILE A 131 10.17 8.27 13.83
N LEU A 132 10.20 9.51 14.34
CA LEU A 132 11.31 10.02 15.13
C LEU A 132 10.91 10.09 16.60
N GLU A 133 11.86 9.77 17.47
CA GLU A 133 11.71 9.97 18.91
C GLU A 133 12.60 11.14 19.31
N ILE A 134 11.97 12.26 19.66
CA ILE A 134 12.64 13.51 20.04
C ILE A 134 12.16 13.85 21.45
N ASN A 135 13.08 13.94 22.41
CA ASN A 135 12.76 14.28 23.81
C ASN A 135 11.67 13.39 24.46
N ASN A 136 11.66 12.09 24.18
CA ASN A 136 10.64 11.11 24.57
C ASN A 136 9.26 11.29 23.90
N ASP A 137 9.10 12.26 22.99
CA ASP A 137 7.91 12.38 22.16
C ASP A 137 8.13 11.69 20.81
N LYS A 138 7.14 10.87 20.41
CA LYS A 138 7.16 10.19 19.11
C LYS A 138 6.46 11.05 18.06
N GLU A 139 7.25 11.64 17.20
CA GLU A 139 6.78 12.41 16.05
C GLU A 139 6.73 11.55 14.79
N ARG A 140 5.75 11.81 13.93
CA ARG A 140 5.63 11.17 12.62
C ARG A 140 6.00 12.19 11.56
N ILE A 141 7.02 11.88 10.78
CA ILE A 141 7.48 12.73 9.69
C ILE A 141 7.12 12.08 8.36
N LEU A 142 6.39 12.83 7.55
CA LEU A 142 6.10 12.48 6.17
C LEU A 142 7.17 13.10 5.27
N TRP A 143 7.99 12.26 4.67
CA TRP A 143 8.94 12.65 3.64
C TRP A 143 8.27 12.53 2.28
N TYR A 144 8.36 13.55 1.46
CA TYR A 144 7.94 13.47 0.07
C TYR A 144 8.90 14.25 -0.83
N GLY A 145 9.03 13.79 -2.06
CA GLY A 145 9.88 14.40 -3.07
C GLY A 145 9.19 14.45 -4.42
N TYR A 146 9.62 15.39 -5.25
CA TYR A 146 9.22 15.53 -6.65
C TYR A 146 10.48 15.57 -7.51
N SER A 147 10.36 15.16 -8.78
CA SER A 147 11.46 15.26 -9.73
C SER A 147 11.86 16.73 -9.87
N SER A 148 13.12 17.05 -9.63
CA SER A 148 13.61 18.39 -9.89
C SER A 148 13.81 18.56 -11.39
N THR A 149 12.94 19.34 -12.03
CA THR A 149 13.31 19.99 -13.29
C THR A 149 14.22 21.16 -12.95
N PHE A 150 15.47 20.89 -12.57
CA PHE A 150 16.52 21.91 -12.70
C PHE A 150 16.79 22.03 -14.21
N MET A 151 16.08 22.95 -14.85
CA MET A 151 16.46 23.48 -16.16
C MET A 151 17.49 24.58 -15.95
#